data_AF-A0A2W5SBH4-F1
#
_entry.id   AF-A0A2W5SBH4-F1
#
_cell.length_a   1.000
_cell.length_b   1.000
_cell.length_c   1.000
_cell.angle_alpha   90.00
_cell.angle_beta   90.00
_cell.angle_gamma   90.00
#
_symmetry.space_group_name_H-M   'P 1'
#
loop_
_entity.id
_entity.type
_entity.pdbx_description
1 polymer ?
#
loop_
_entity_poly.entity_id
_entity_poly.type
_entity_poly.pdbx_seq_one_letter_code
_entity_poly.pdbx_strand_id
1 'polypeptide(L)'
;MPRMVKIEANPDFKADDAGEKEAFAKIKKARPIEVDYVTAMENVSQSGGMYRIQPETTQTEVVVRNLEDMTTEELKIQMLAVGVTPQKQMKRAEVISAIRIKLSEIEIADE
;
A
#
# COMPACT_ATOMS: atom_id res chain seq x y z
N MET A 1 23.81 7.62 -8.62
CA MET A 1 22.83 8.73 -8.53
C MET A 1 22.44 8.90 -7.07
N PRO A 2 22.35 10.12 -6.54
CA PRO A 2 21.90 10.33 -5.16
C PRO A 2 20.45 9.86 -5.01
N ARG A 3 20.13 9.22 -3.89
CA ARG A 3 18.76 8.79 -3.57
C ARG A 3 17.96 10.03 -3.19
N MET A 4 16.94 10.36 -3.96
CA MET A 4 16.01 11.45 -3.65
C MET A 4 14.91 10.93 -2.73
N VAL A 5 14.56 11.70 -1.72
CA VAL A 5 13.49 11.40 -0.76
C VAL A 5 12.64 12.64 -0.52
N LYS A 6 11.39 12.43 -0.10
CA LYS A 6 10.49 13.53 0.27
C LYS A 6 10.53 13.75 1.78
N ILE A 7 10.64 15.01 2.18
CA ILE A 7 10.47 15.43 3.58
C ILE A 7 9.13 16.13 3.74
N GLU A 8 8.44 15.86 4.85
CA GLU A 8 7.16 16.46 5.21
C GLU A 8 7.14 16.87 6.69
N ALA A 9 6.11 17.61 7.10
CA ALA A 9 5.91 17.95 8.51
C ALA A 9 5.70 16.67 9.32
N ASN A 10 6.47 16.50 10.41
CA ASN A 10 6.33 15.34 11.27
C ASN A 10 5.01 15.44 12.07
N PRO A 11 4.01 14.57 11.85
CA PRO A 11 2.73 14.65 12.56
C PRO A 11 2.87 14.39 14.07
N ASP A 12 3.95 13.74 14.50
CA ASP A 12 4.21 13.38 15.89
C ASP A 12 4.97 14.47 16.66
N PHE A 13 5.41 15.55 16.00
CA PHE A 13 6.13 16.63 16.64
C PHE A 13 5.22 17.46 17.56
N LYS A 14 5.66 17.64 18.81
CA LYS A 14 5.01 18.51 19.80
C LYS A 14 5.90 19.72 20.01
N ALA A 15 5.39 20.89 19.61
CA ALA A 15 6.08 22.14 19.82
C ALA A 15 5.94 22.60 21.28
N ASP A 16 7.06 22.83 21.95
CA ASP A 16 7.10 23.16 23.38
C ASP A 16 6.97 24.68 23.61
N ASP A 17 7.49 25.50 22.68
CA ASP A 17 7.40 26.96 22.75
C ASP A 17 6.59 27.61 21.61
N ALA A 18 6.32 28.92 21.74
CA ALA A 18 5.52 29.67 20.78
C ALA A 18 6.22 29.84 19.42
N GLY A 19 7.56 29.92 19.39
CA GLY A 19 8.34 30.01 18.17
C GLY A 19 8.33 28.71 17.36
N GLU A 20 8.46 27.58 18.05
CA GLU A 20 8.31 26.25 17.44
C GLU A 20 6.90 26.00 16.90
N LYS A 21 5.86 26.48 17.60
CA LYS A 21 4.48 26.38 17.12
C LYS A 21 4.27 27.13 15.81
N GLU A 22 4.81 28.34 15.69
CA GLU A 22 4.72 29.12 14.45
C GLU A 22 5.54 28.50 13.32
N ALA A 23 6.74 28.00 13.61
CA ALA A 23 7.59 27.31 12.64
C ALA A 23 6.91 26.04 12.13
N PHE A 24 6.43 25.18 13.03
CA PHE A 24 5.75 23.94 12.68
C PHE A 24 4.44 24.19 11.93
N ALA A 25 3.68 25.23 12.27
CA ALA A 25 2.48 25.63 11.53
C ALA A 25 2.78 26.06 10.07
N LYS A 26 3.95 26.68 9.83
CA LYS A 26 4.41 27.01 8.47
C LYS A 26 4.82 25.75 7.70
N ILE A 27 5.55 24.85 8.35
CA ILE A 27 6.00 23.58 7.76
C ILE A 27 4.81 22.68 7.39
N LYS A 28 3.79 22.60 8.26
CA LYS A 28 2.57 21.83 8.01
C LYS A 28 1.76 22.35 6.81
N LYS A 29 1.87 23.64 6.49
CA LYS A 29 1.23 24.25 5.31
C LYS A 29 2.07 24.10 4.04
N ALA A 30 3.36 23.80 4.17
CA ALA A 30 4.24 23.56 3.04
C ALA A 30 3.96 22.19 2.41
N ARG A 31 4.14 22.08 1.10
CA ARG A 31 4.08 20.78 0.41
C ARG A 31 5.36 19.98 0.70
N PRO A 32 5.31 18.64 0.60
CA PRO A 32 6.51 17.82 0.72
C PRO A 32 7.58 18.27 -0.27
N ILE A 33 8.83 18.38 0.21
CA ILE A 33 9.97 18.83 -0.58
C ILE A 33 10.83 17.62 -0.89
N GLU A 34 11.25 17.50 -2.16
CA GLU A 34 12.16 16.45 -2.61
C GLU A 34 13.60 16.92 -2.49
N VAL A 35 14.39 16.20 -1.70
CA VAL A 35 15.81 16.50 -1.44
C VAL A 35 16.60 15.20 -1.48
N ASP A 36 17.93 15.28 -1.63
CA ASP A 36 18.76 14.09 -1.49
C ASP A 36 18.72 13.54 -0.06
N TYR A 37 18.95 12.24 0.08
CA TYR A 37 18.84 11.54 1.36
C TYR A 37 19.77 12.10 2.46
N VAL A 38 20.97 12.57 2.11
CA VAL A 38 21.93 13.11 3.08
C VAL A 38 21.40 14.44 3.62
N THR A 39 20.99 15.33 2.72
CA THR A 39 20.34 16.60 3.06
C THR A 39 19.02 16.37 3.83
N ALA A 40 18.25 15.33 3.50
CA ALA A 40 17.04 14.99 4.23
C ALA A 40 17.34 14.64 5.70
N MET A 41 18.36 13.81 5.93
CA MET A 41 18.79 13.45 7.28
C MET A 41 19.31 14.66 8.06
N GLU A 42 20.08 15.53 7.42
CA GLU A 42 20.55 16.77 8.04
C GLU A 42 19.38 17.68 8.43
N ASN A 43 18.38 17.85 7.57
CA ASN A 43 17.20 18.66 7.87
C ASN A 43 16.35 18.08 9.00
N VAL A 44 16.16 16.75 9.05
CA VAL A 44 15.46 16.10 10.16
C VAL A 44 16.21 16.32 11.48
N SER A 45 17.54 16.18 11.46
CA SER A 45 18.37 16.37 12.66
C SER A 45 18.41 17.84 13.13
N GLN A 46 18.58 18.79 12.22
CA GLN A 46 18.68 20.22 12.56
C GLN A 46 17.34 20.81 13.00
N SER A 47 16.23 20.25 12.52
CA SER A 47 14.89 20.71 12.86
C SER A 47 14.37 20.17 14.19
N GLY A 48 15.17 19.42 14.95
CA GLY A 48 14.74 18.86 16.25
C GLY A 48 13.53 17.92 16.14
N GLY A 49 13.28 17.35 14.96
CA GLY A 49 12.14 16.46 14.70
C GLY A 49 10.89 17.13 14.11
N MET A 50 10.93 18.41 13.70
CA MET A 50 9.81 19.05 12.98
C MET A 50 9.57 18.46 11.58
N TYR A 51 10.63 17.96 10.93
CA TYR A 51 10.54 17.27 9.64
C TYR A 51 10.64 15.75 9.82
N ARG A 52 9.97 15.02 8.93
CA ARG A 52 10.05 13.56 8.80
C ARG A 52 10.27 13.18 7.34
N ILE A 53 11.10 12.17 7.09
CA ILE A 53 11.21 11.56 5.77
C ILE A 53 9.93 10.76 5.53
N GLN A 54 9.21 11.12 4.46
CA GLN A 54 8.01 10.40 4.05
C GLN A 54 8.42 8.96 3.71
N PRO A 55 7.83 7.94 4.37
CA PRO A 55 8.09 6.56 4.01
C PRO A 55 7.68 6.36 2.55
N GLU A 56 8.50 5.65 1.77
CA GLU A 56 8.10 5.17 0.45
C GLU A 56 7.02 4.11 0.65
N THR A 57 5.77 4.55 0.85
CA THR A 57 4.64 3.66 0.84
C THR A 57 4.51 3.19 -0.60
N THR A 58 5.13 2.05 -0.92
CA THR A 58 4.76 1.29 -2.09
C THR A 58 3.32 0.88 -1.83
N GLN A 59 2.39 1.70 -2.30
CA GLN A 59 0.97 1.38 -2.25
C GLN A 59 0.81 0.22 -3.23
N THR A 60 1.01 -1.01 -2.76
CA THR A 60 0.55 -2.19 -3.46
C THR A 60 -0.96 -2.05 -3.54
N GLU A 61 -1.44 -1.54 -4.66
CA GLU A 61 -2.85 -1.64 -5.01
C GLU A 61 -3.25 -3.09 -4.80
N VAL A 62 -4.25 -3.32 -3.94
CA VAL A 62 -4.90 -4.62 -3.84
C VAL A 62 -5.64 -4.78 -5.16
N VAL A 63 -4.94 -5.28 -6.18
CA VAL A 63 -5.57 -5.62 -7.45
C VAL A 63 -6.48 -6.79 -7.15
N VAL A 64 -7.78 -6.52 -7.07
CA VAL A 64 -8.81 -7.56 -7.10
C VAL A 64 -8.68 -8.23 -8.47
N ARG A 65 -7.93 -9.32 -8.51
CA ARG A 65 -7.67 -10.03 -9.77
C ARG A 65 -8.96 -10.72 -10.20
N ASN A 66 -9.45 -10.40 -11.39
CA ASN A 66 -10.54 -11.15 -11.98
C ASN A 66 -10.03 -12.57 -12.30
N LEU A 67 -10.89 -13.57 -12.10
CA LEU A 67 -10.61 -14.96 -12.48
C LEU A 67 -10.28 -15.09 -13.98
N GLU A 68 -10.78 -14.16 -14.81
CA GLU A 68 -10.53 -14.13 -16.25
C GLU A 68 -9.11 -13.72 -16.62
N ASP A 69 -8.43 -12.97 -15.74
CA ASP A 69 -7.06 -12.48 -15.95
C ASP A 69 -6.00 -13.42 -15.35
N MET A 70 -6.42 -14.42 -14.56
CA MET A 70 -5.52 -15.38 -13.92
C MET A 70 -4.87 -16.35 -14.93
N THR A 71 -3.62 -16.73 -14.70
CA THR A 71 -2.95 -17.81 -15.43
C THR A 71 -3.63 -19.16 -15.15
N THR A 72 -3.38 -20.15 -16.00
CA THR A 72 -3.92 -21.51 -15.80
C THR A 72 -3.43 -22.15 -14.50
N GLU A 73 -2.22 -21.81 -14.05
CA GLU A 73 -1.68 -22.31 -12.77
C GLU A 73 -2.41 -21.68 -11.58
N GLU A 74 -2.62 -20.36 -11.62
CA GLU A 74 -3.38 -19.64 -10.60
C GLU A 74 -4.81 -20.14 -10.50
N LEU A 75 -5.47 -20.42 -11.63
CA LEU A 75 -6.80 -21.01 -11.64
C LEU A 75 -6.83 -22.40 -10.98
N LYS A 76 -5.82 -23.24 -11.20
CA LYS A 76 -5.73 -24.56 -10.55
C LYS A 76 -5.52 -24.43 -9.04
N ILE A 77 -4.67 -23.49 -8.60
CA ILE A 77 -4.46 -23.20 -7.18
C ILE A 77 -5.78 -22.72 -6.57
N GLN A 78 -6.49 -21.83 -7.24
CA GLN A 78 -7.77 -21.32 -6.76
C GLN A 78 -8.83 -22.43 -6.68
N MET A 79 -8.89 -23.34 -7.65
CA MET A 79 -9.77 -24.52 -7.58
C MET A 79 -9.51 -25.33 -6.31
N LEU A 80 -8.24 -25.59 -5.98
CA LEU A 80 -7.89 -26.31 -4.75
C LEU A 80 -8.28 -25.52 -3.49
N ALA A 81 -8.04 -24.20 -3.50
CA ALA A 81 -8.37 -23.32 -2.38
C ALA A 81 -9.88 -23.28 -2.08
N VAL A 82 -10.72 -23.30 -3.10
CA VAL A 82 -12.19 -23.34 -2.96
C VAL A 82 -12.77 -24.76 -2.91
N GLY A 83 -11.92 -25.79 -2.87
CA GLY A 83 -12.34 -27.20 -2.77
C GLY A 83 -12.95 -27.78 -4.04
N VAL A 84 -12.75 -27.18 -5.21
CA VAL A 84 -13.17 -27.72 -6.50
C VAL A 84 -12.18 -28.80 -6.96
N THR A 85 -12.65 -30.03 -7.12
CA THR A 85 -11.81 -31.14 -7.59
C THR A 85 -11.54 -31.00 -9.10
N PRO A 86 -10.27 -30.94 -9.55
CA PRO A 86 -9.95 -30.83 -10.96
C PRO A 86 -10.22 -32.15 -11.70
N GLN A 87 -10.85 -32.06 -12.87
CA GLN A 87 -11.02 -33.20 -13.78
C GLN A 87 -9.82 -33.33 -14.73
N LYS A 88 -9.66 -34.50 -15.38
CA LYS A 88 -8.53 -34.79 -16.28
C LYS A 88 -8.41 -33.78 -17.43
N GLN A 89 -9.54 -33.25 -17.92
CA GLN A 89 -9.59 -32.17 -18.90
C GLN A 89 -10.77 -31.25 -18.57
N MET A 90 -10.50 -29.94 -18.49
CA MET A 90 -11.52 -28.90 -18.30
C MET A 90 -11.15 -27.70 -19.17
N LYS A 91 -12.15 -27.02 -19.74
CA LYS A 91 -11.95 -25.74 -20.42
C LYS A 91 -11.77 -24.64 -19.37
N ARG A 92 -11.00 -23.61 -19.71
CA ARG A 92 -10.77 -22.45 -18.85
C ARG A 92 -12.08 -21.81 -18.36
N ALA A 93 -13.08 -21.69 -19.24
CA ALA A 93 -14.39 -21.17 -18.89
C ALA A 93 -15.13 -22.04 -17.85
N GLU A 94 -15.02 -23.36 -17.94
CA GLU A 94 -15.64 -24.29 -16.99
C GLU A 94 -14.99 -24.19 -15.60
N VAL A 95 -13.67 -24.02 -15.56
CA VAL A 95 -12.91 -23.79 -14.32
C VAL A 95 -13.35 -22.50 -13.63
N ILE A 96 -13.43 -21.40 -14.38
CA ILE A 96 -13.86 -20.09 -13.83
C ILE A 96 -15.28 -20.19 -13.28
N SER A 97 -16.20 -20.81 -14.03
CA SER A 97 -17.58 -21.02 -13.58
C SER A 97 -17.66 -21.87 -12.32
N ALA A 98 -16.89 -22.96 -12.23
CA ALA A 98 -16.87 -23.83 -11.05
C ALA A 98 -16.37 -23.09 -9.79
N ILE A 99 -15.32 -22.26 -9.93
CA ILE A 99 -14.82 -21.43 -8.83
C ILE A 99 -15.88 -20.41 -8.41
N ARG A 100 -16.53 -19.71 -9.35
CA ARG A 100 -17.58 -18.72 -9.04
C ARG A 100 -18.75 -19.34 -8.27
N ILE A 101 -19.22 -20.52 -8.69
CA ILE A 101 -20.30 -21.23 -8.00
C ILE A 101 -19.91 -21.52 -6.55
N LYS A 102 -18.70 -22.03 -6.30
CA LYS A 102 -18.23 -22.29 -4.94
C LYS A 102 -18.07 -21.04 -4.08
N LEU A 103 -17.60 -19.94 -4.65
CA LEU A 103 -17.53 -18.68 -3.94
C LEU A 103 -18.92 -18.11 -3.61
N SER A 104 -19.93 -18.34 -4.48
CA SER A 104 -21.30 -17.89 -4.24
C SER A 104 -22.05 -18.67 -3.16
N GLU A 105 -21.58 -19.87 -2.79
CA GLU A 105 -22.11 -20.62 -1.64
C GLU A 105 -21.68 -20.00 -0.30
N ILE A 106 -20.68 -19.11 -0.30
CA ILE A 106 -20.17 -18.46 0.91
C ILE A 106 -20.97 -17.17 1.13
N GLU A 107 -21.88 -17.21 2.11
CA GLU A 107 -22.52 -16.00 2.62
C GLU A 107 -21.56 -15.27 3.55
N ILE A 108 -21.15 -14.07 3.17
CA ILE A 108 -20.40 -13.16 4.04
C ILE A 108 -21.44 -12.27 4.73
N ALA A 109 -21.59 -12.43 6.05
CA ALA A 109 -22.38 -11.50 6.84
C ALA A 109 -21.48 -10.31 7.21
N ASP A 110 -21.84 -9.11 6.75
CA ASP A 110 -21.22 -7.87 7.22
C ASP A 110 -21.78 -7.52 8.61
N GLU A 111 -20.92 -7.44 9.63
CA GLU A 111 -21.21 -6.81 10.93
C GLU A 111 -20.82 -5.32 10.93
#